data_AF-A0A450XT66-F1
#
_entry.id   AF-A0A450XT66-F1
#
_cell.length_a   1.000
_cell.length_b   1.000
_cell.length_c   1.000
_cell.angle_alpha   90.00
_cell.angle_beta   90.00
_cell.angle_gamma   90.00
#
_symmetry.space_group_name_H-M   'P 1'
#
loop_
_entity.id
_entity.type
_entity.pdbx_description
1 polymer ?
#
loop_
_entity_poly.entity_id
_entity_poly.type
_entity_poly.pdbx_seq_one_letter_code
_entity_poly.pdbx_strand_id
1 'polypeptide(L)'
;MIIRFRADNPLGYPDLSKGQLYCVIGIEADHFRLLNDAGKPYLYPSEEFDIVDSREPQDWINQFGADGARYSYPESLNRVGFFEDFFDGKHQQVSTFWGIVNRNLAGAA
;
A
#
# COMPACT_ATOMS: atom_id res chain seq x y z
N MET A 1 1.33 -7.08 5.77
CA MET A 1 2.79 -6.95 5.60
C MET A 1 3.24 -5.66 6.26
N ILE A 2 4.30 -5.70 7.06
CA ILE A 2 4.85 -4.54 7.79
C ILE A 2 6.26 -4.28 7.26
N ILE A 3 6.52 -3.02 6.96
CA ILE A 3 7.81 -2.56 6.43
C ILE A 3 8.33 -1.39 7.27
N ARG A 4 9.62 -1.13 7.19
CA ARG A 4 10.28 0.00 7.85
C ARG A 4 10.93 0.91 6.82
N PHE A 5 10.64 2.20 6.88
CA PHE A 5 11.31 3.17 5.99
C PHE A 5 12.76 3.37 6.42
N ARG A 6 13.71 3.20 5.48
CA ARG A 6 15.14 3.23 5.77
C ARG A 6 15.62 4.60 6.29
N ALA A 7 16.42 4.59 7.35
CA ALA A 7 16.91 5.82 7.99
C ALA A 7 18.03 6.51 7.19
N ASP A 8 18.82 5.73 6.45
CA ASP A 8 19.93 6.15 5.61
C ASP A 8 19.51 6.49 4.17
N ASN A 9 18.21 6.50 3.88
CA ASN A 9 17.68 6.79 2.56
C ASN A 9 18.09 8.21 2.07
N PRO A 10 18.79 8.32 0.92
CA PRO A 10 19.23 9.60 0.36
C PRO A 10 18.14 10.36 -0.40
N LEU A 11 17.10 9.69 -0.91
CA LEU A 11 16.04 10.27 -1.75
C LEU A 11 14.98 11.03 -0.95
N GLY A 12 14.94 10.87 0.37
CA GLY A 12 14.18 11.69 1.32
C GLY A 12 12.72 11.92 0.94
N TYR A 13 11.84 10.99 1.29
CA TYR A 13 10.38 11.20 1.19
C TYR A 13 9.91 12.06 2.38
N PRO A 14 9.52 13.33 2.17
CA PRO A 14 9.21 14.25 3.26
C PRO A 14 7.91 13.90 4.01
N ASP A 15 7.11 13.02 3.43
CA ASP A 15 5.86 12.52 3.96
C ASP A 15 5.98 11.13 4.61
N LEU A 16 7.22 10.63 4.76
CA LEU A 16 7.56 9.44 5.51
C LEU A 16 8.62 9.73 6.58
N SER A 17 8.29 9.39 7.82
CA SER A 17 9.21 9.44 8.95
C SER A 17 10.26 8.31 8.86
N LYS A 18 11.53 8.68 8.99
CA LYS A 18 12.68 7.75 8.97
C LYS A 18 12.60 6.73 10.10
N GLY A 19 12.85 5.45 9.78
CA GLY A 19 12.80 4.35 10.75
C GLY A 19 11.39 3.95 11.20
N GLN A 20 10.35 4.66 10.73
CA GLN A 20 8.96 4.38 11.08
C GLN A 20 8.48 3.09 10.41
N LEU A 21 7.58 2.38 11.10
CA LEU A 21 6.89 1.21 10.58
C LEU A 21 5.62 1.62 9.83
N TYR A 22 5.41 0.99 8.68
CA TYR A 22 4.22 1.17 7.85
C TYR A 22 3.59 -0.18 7.52
N CYS A 23 2.27 -0.18 7.37
CA CYS A 23 1.52 -1.33 6.87
C CYS A 23 1.35 -1.18 5.35
N VAL A 24 1.74 -2.22 4.61
CA VAL A 24 1.49 -2.29 3.17
C VAL A 24 0.03 -2.68 2.94
N ILE A 25 -0.68 -1.87 2.17
CA ILE A 25 -2.09 -2.07 1.83
C ILE A 25 -2.29 -2.60 0.40
N GLY A 26 -1.21 -2.65 -0.39
CA GLY A 26 -1.12 -3.39 -1.63
C GLY A 26 0.20 -3.15 -2.36
N ILE A 27 0.36 -3.85 -3.48
CA ILE A 27 1.54 -3.80 -4.34
C ILE A 27 1.06 -3.43 -5.75
N GLU A 28 1.70 -2.46 -6.38
CA GLU A 28 1.35 -2.00 -7.72
C GLU A 28 2.62 -1.74 -8.52
N ALA A 29 2.80 -2.49 -9.61
CA ALA A 29 4.03 -2.45 -10.39
C ALA A 29 5.29 -2.54 -9.50
N ASP A 30 5.31 -3.50 -8.57
CA ASP A 30 6.39 -3.73 -7.58
C ASP A 30 6.62 -2.63 -6.54
N HIS A 31 5.83 -1.55 -6.58
CA HIS A 31 5.84 -0.49 -5.56
C HIS A 31 4.86 -0.83 -4.44
N PHE A 32 5.21 -0.41 -3.22
CA PHE A 32 4.32 -0.57 -2.07
C PHE A 32 3.35 0.59 -1.97
N ARG A 33 2.06 0.27 -1.90
CA ARG A 33 1.06 1.23 -1.43
C ARG A 33 0.95 1.16 0.08
N LEU A 34 1.05 2.31 0.75
CA LEU A 34 0.92 2.45 2.20
C LEU A 34 0.27 3.78 2.55
N LEU A 35 -0.22 3.90 3.78
CA LEU A 35 -0.61 5.19 4.34
C LEU A 35 0.63 5.94 4.83
N ASN A 36 0.89 7.10 4.26
CA ASN A 36 1.99 7.96 4.70
C ASN A 36 1.70 8.64 6.04
N ASP A 37 2.58 9.52 6.52
CA ASP A 37 2.42 10.20 7.82
C ASP A 37 1.15 11.06 7.91
N ALA A 38 0.59 11.48 6.75
CA ALA A 38 -0.66 12.21 6.66
C ALA A 38 -1.88 11.31 6.42
N GLY A 39 -1.73 9.99 6.46
CA GLY A 39 -2.80 9.02 6.21
C GLY A 39 -3.22 8.93 4.75
N LYS A 40 -2.36 9.31 3.80
CA LYS A 40 -2.65 9.25 2.35
C LYS A 40 -2.09 7.97 1.71
N PRO A 41 -2.86 7.26 0.87
CA PRO A 41 -2.43 5.98 0.30
C PRO A 41 -1.59 6.14 -0.97
N TYR A 42 -0.29 6.40 -0.82
CA TYR A 42 0.63 6.60 -1.95
C TYR A 42 1.51 5.39 -2.23
N LEU A 43 2.10 5.38 -3.43
CA LEU A 43 3.04 4.38 -3.89
C LEU A 43 4.47 4.83 -3.63
N TYR A 44 5.28 3.93 -3.10
CA TYR A 44 6.70 4.14 -2.87
C TYR A 44 7.50 2.94 -3.39
N PRO A 45 8.72 3.16 -3.91
CA PRO A 45 9.57 2.06 -4.38
C PRO A 45 9.89 1.11 -3.22
N SER A 46 9.78 -0.19 -3.47
CA SER A 46 9.91 -1.21 -2.42
C SER A 46 11.33 -1.29 -1.86
N GLU A 47 12.32 -0.90 -2.66
CA GLU A 47 13.74 -0.82 -2.30
C GLU A 47 14.06 0.19 -1.20
N GLU A 48 13.14 1.12 -0.90
CA GLU A 48 13.31 2.15 0.12
C GLU A 48 12.99 1.66 1.54
N PHE A 49 12.60 0.39 1.67
CA PHE A 49 12.13 -0.20 2.90
C PHE A 49 12.84 -1.50 3.25
N ASP A 50 12.85 -1.80 4.55
CA ASP A 50 13.16 -3.13 5.05
C ASP A 50 11.85 -3.87 5.35
N ILE A 51 11.74 -5.13 4.94
CA ILE A 51 10.62 -5.99 5.31
C ILE A 51 10.79 -6.42 6.77
N VAL A 52 9.85 -6.03 7.63
CA VAL A 52 9.81 -6.43 9.04
C VAL A 52 8.91 -7.65 9.22
N ASP A 53 7.81 -7.70 8.47
CA ASP A 53 6.89 -8.83 8.43
C ASP A 53 6.34 -9.02 7.01
N SER A 54 6.69 -10.13 6.38
CA SER A 54 6.30 -10.46 5.00
C SER A 54 4.89 -11.03 4.86
N ARG A 55 4.15 -11.23 5.97
CA ARG A 55 2.80 -11.81 5.91
C ARG A 55 1.83 -10.87 5.19
N GLU A 56 1.34 -11.30 4.03
CA GLU A 56 0.29 -10.62 3.28
C GLU A 56 -1.10 -11.09 3.75
N PRO A 57 -2.13 -10.23 3.71
CA PRO A 57 -3.51 -10.64 3.94
C PRO A 57 -3.95 -11.76 2.97
N GLN A 58 -4.71 -12.73 3.47
CA GLN A 58 -5.11 -13.91 2.68
C GLN A 58 -6.08 -13.60 1.54
N ASP A 59 -6.77 -12.46 1.60
CA ASP A 59 -7.72 -11.99 0.60
C ASP A 59 -7.06 -11.26 -0.57
N TRP A 60 -5.72 -11.12 -0.57
CA TRP A 60 -5.00 -10.50 -1.67
C TRP A 60 -4.91 -11.44 -2.86
N ILE A 61 -5.32 -10.93 -4.03
CA ILE A 61 -5.11 -11.58 -5.31
C ILE A 61 -3.82 -11.06 -5.93
N ASN A 62 -3.07 -11.97 -6.56
CA ASN A 62 -1.83 -11.63 -7.25
C ASN A 62 -2.06 -11.67 -8.77
N GLN A 63 -1.63 -10.61 -9.44
CA GLN A 63 -1.61 -10.50 -10.88
C GLN A 63 -0.21 -10.03 -11.32
N PHE A 64 0.21 -10.47 -12.50
CA PHE A 64 1.49 -10.10 -13.08
C PHE A 64 1.26 -9.38 -14.41
N GLY A 65 1.91 -8.23 -14.57
CA GLY A 65 1.95 -7.49 -15.83
C GLY A 65 2.72 -8.25 -16.91
N ALA A 66 2.65 -7.76 -18.15
CA ALA A 66 3.36 -8.35 -19.28
C ALA A 66 4.89 -8.30 -19.13
N ASP A 67 5.38 -7.36 -18.33
CA ASP A 67 6.78 -7.17 -17.92
C ASP A 67 7.16 -7.98 -16.67
N GLY A 68 6.22 -8.74 -16.09
CA GLY A 68 6.41 -9.49 -14.86
C GLY A 68 6.19 -8.65 -13.59
N ALA A 69 5.79 -7.39 -13.70
CA ALA A 69 5.57 -6.53 -12.54
C ALA A 69 4.40 -7.05 -11.70
N ARG A 70 4.56 -7.08 -10.38
CA ARG A 70 3.56 -7.63 -9.47
C ARG A 70 2.50 -6.59 -9.10
N TYR A 71 1.25 -7.03 -9.16
CA TYR A 71 0.08 -6.32 -8.66
C TYR A 71 -0.59 -7.22 -7.61
N SER A 72 -0.65 -6.78 -6.35
CA SER A 72 -1.20 -7.55 -5.24
C SER A 72 -2.10 -6.69 -4.38
N TYR A 73 -3.39 -6.98 -4.38
CA TYR A 73 -4.42 -6.22 -3.69
C TYR A 73 -5.60 -7.12 -3.32
N PRO A 74 -6.44 -6.70 -2.36
CA PRO A 74 -7.81 -7.21 -2.28
C PRO A 74 -8.52 -6.98 -3.62
N GLU A 75 -9.34 -7.95 -4.06
CA GLU A 75 -10.01 -7.90 -5.37
C GLU A 75 -10.76 -6.58 -5.63
N SER A 76 -11.40 -6.03 -4.60
CA SER A 76 -12.15 -4.77 -4.67
C SER A 76 -11.28 -3.53 -4.91
N LEU A 77 -9.99 -3.57 -4.56
CA LEU A 77 -9.03 -2.50 -4.83
C LEU A 77 -8.29 -2.71 -6.16
N ASN A 78 -8.24 -3.95 -6.66
CA ASN A 78 -7.53 -4.30 -7.90
C ASN A 78 -8.33 -4.02 -9.18
N ARG A 79 -9.16 -2.98 -9.18
CA ARG A 79 -9.96 -2.58 -10.34
C ARG A 79 -9.26 -1.44 -11.07
N VAL A 80 -9.18 -1.55 -12.39
CA VAL A 80 -8.70 -0.46 -13.25
C VAL A 80 -9.50 0.81 -12.96
N GLY A 81 -8.82 1.93 -12.73
CA GLY A 81 -9.45 3.21 -12.40
C GLY A 81 -9.83 3.40 -10.93
N PHE A 82 -9.60 2.40 -10.06
CA PHE A 82 -10.05 2.49 -8.66
C PHE A 82 -9.37 3.63 -7.91
N PHE A 83 -8.04 3.76 -8.03
CA PHE A 83 -7.30 4.77 -7.27
C PHE A 83 -7.49 6.17 -7.87
N GLU A 84 -7.67 6.29 -9.17
CA GLU A 84 -8.07 7.53 -9.84
C GLU A 84 -9.40 8.03 -9.29
N ASP A 85 -10.42 7.17 -9.28
CA ASP A 85 -11.73 7.47 -8.72
C ASP A 85 -11.68 7.77 -7.20
N PHE A 86 -10.79 7.09 -6.47
CA PHE A 86 -10.55 7.36 -5.05
C PHE A 86 -9.95 8.76 -4.84
N PHE A 87 -8.94 9.14 -5.62
CA PHE A 87 -8.30 10.46 -5.52
C PHE A 87 -9.21 11.59 -6.02
N ASP A 88 -10.12 11.30 -6.95
CA ASP A 88 -11.23 12.19 -7.34
C ASP A 88 -12.32 12.31 -6.25
N GLY A 89 -12.22 11.54 -5.16
CA GLY A 89 -13.14 11.61 -4.04
C GLY A 89 -14.49 10.94 -4.29
N LYS A 90 -14.58 10.01 -5.24
CA LYS A 90 -15.83 9.28 -5.50
C LYS A 90 -16.21 8.46 -4.27
N HIS A 91 -17.41 8.71 -3.77
CA HIS A 91 -17.89 8.18 -2.49
C HIS A 91 -17.77 6.66 -2.37
N GLN A 92 -18.08 5.92 -3.43
CA GLN A 92 -18.03 4.46 -3.42
C GLN A 92 -16.60 3.94 -3.23
N GLN A 93 -15.62 4.50 -3.93
CA GLN A 93 -14.21 4.11 -3.85
C GLN A 93 -13.60 4.50 -2.51
N VAL A 94 -13.88 5.71 -2.03
CA VAL A 94 -13.45 6.18 -0.70
C VAL A 94 -13.99 5.27 0.40
N SER A 95 -15.29 4.95 0.37
CA SER A 95 -15.92 4.06 1.36
C SER A 95 -15.37 2.63 1.30
N THR A 96 -15.19 2.10 0.08
CA THR A 96 -14.62 0.76 -0.13
C THR A 96 -13.20 0.67 0.41
N PHE A 97 -12.36 1.65 0.08
CA PHE A 97 -10.98 1.73 0.52
C PHE A 97 -10.88 1.73 2.05
N TRP A 98 -11.57 2.65 2.72
CA TRP A 98 -11.49 2.75 4.18
C TRP A 98 -12.13 1.56 4.89
N GLY A 99 -13.18 0.95 4.32
CA GLY A 99 -13.76 -0.27 4.86
C GLY A 99 -12.75 -1.43 4.91
N ILE A 100 -11.93 -1.57 3.87
CA ILE A 100 -10.89 -2.61 3.76
C ILE A 100 -9.71 -2.29 4.68
N VAL A 101 -9.18 -1.07 4.60
CA VAL A 101 -8.03 -0.65 5.42
C VAL A 101 -8.33 -0.80 6.91
N ASN A 102 -9.50 -0.32 7.36
CA ASN A 102 -9.89 -0.41 8.77
C ASN A 102 -10.06 -1.87 9.22
N ARG A 103 -10.61 -2.74 8.38
CA ARG A 103 -10.73 -4.18 8.69
C ARG A 103 -9.36 -4.84 8.84
N ASN A 104 -8.43 -4.53 7.93
CA ASN A 104 -7.09 -5.11 7.95
C ASN A 104 -6.28 -4.63 9.16
N LEU A 105 -6.39 -3.34 9.52
CA LEU A 105 -5.74 -2.80 10.72
C LEU A 105 -6.34 -3.37 12.01
N ALA A 106 -7.66 -3.55 12.07
CA ALA A 106 -8.32 -4.15 13.23
C ALA A 106 -7.97 -5.64 13.42
N GLY A 107 -7.75 -6.38 12.34
CA GLY A 107 -7.35 -7.79 12.40
C GLY A 107 -5.86 -8.03 12.72
N ALA A 108 -5.04 -6.98 12.67
CA ALA A 108 -3.61 -7.03 12.98
C ALA A 108 -3.25 -6.64 14.43
N ALA A 109 -4.26 -6.25 15.24
CA ALA A 109 -4.13 -5.80 16.63
C ALA A 109 -4.32 -6.93 17.66
#